data_AF-A0A7J4GIM9-F1
#
_entry.id   AF-A0A7J4GIM9-F1
#
_cell.length_a   1.000
_cell.length_b   1.000
_cell.length_c   1.000
_cell.angle_alpha   90.00
_cell.angle_beta   90.00
_cell.angle_gamma   90.00
#
_symmetry.space_group_name_H-M   'P 1'
#
loop_
_entity.id
_entity.type
_entity.pdbx_description
1 polymer ?
#
loop_
_entity_poly.entity_id
_entity_poly.type
_entity_poly.pdbx_seq_one_letter_code
_entity_poly.pdbx_strand_id
1 'polypeptide(L)'
;MHQDLSIGDQAETFVRMTEAFLADGGTALLSLKAASERWMEGGDDARFEHAKAVIEAAEHLGIVEVIDIKSYEEQHVVFHCIRRQ
;
A
#
# COMPACT_ATOMS: atom_id res chain seq x y z
N MET A 1 17.25 6.13 0.32
CA MET A 1 16.90 5.42 1.57
C MET A 1 16.17 6.45 2.43
N HIS A 2 14.84 6.53 2.29
CA HIS A 2 14.00 7.40 3.13
C HIS A 2 13.51 6.52 4.28
N GLN A 3 14.20 6.60 5.42
CA GLN A 3 13.65 6.14 6.69
C GLN A 3 12.94 7.33 7.33
N ASP A 4 11.74 7.07 7.87
CA ASP A 4 10.93 8.00 8.67
C ASP A 4 10.64 9.39 8.08
N LEU A 5 9.95 9.39 6.94
CA LEU A 5 8.93 10.42 6.73
C LEU A 5 7.58 9.73 6.83
N SER A 6 6.78 10.14 7.81
CA SER A 6 5.34 9.94 7.85
C SER A 6 4.71 10.71 6.68
N ILE A 7 5.01 10.28 5.46
CA ILE A 7 4.34 10.75 4.26
C ILE A 7 2.99 10.06 4.31
N GLY A 8 1.99 10.72 4.90
CA GLY A 8 0.61 10.33 4.66
C GLY A 8 0.39 10.26 3.15
N ASP A 9 -0.48 9.34 2.73
CA ASP A 9 -0.77 9.08 1.31
C ASP A 9 0.24 8.12 0.63
N GLN A 10 0.76 7.11 1.37
CA GLN A 10 1.67 6.10 0.81
C GLN A 10 1.00 5.28 -0.30
N ALA A 11 -0.29 4.95 -0.13
CA ALA A 11 -1.04 4.16 -1.11
C ALA A 11 -1.21 4.93 -2.43
N GLU A 12 -1.51 6.22 -2.35
CA GLU A 12 -1.66 7.13 -3.50
C GLU A 12 -0.33 7.32 -4.21
N THR A 13 0.76 7.48 -3.44
CA THR A 13 2.12 7.55 -4.00
C THR A 13 2.50 6.25 -4.68
N PHE A 14 2.20 5.11 -4.07
CA PHE A 14 2.44 3.79 -4.63
C PHE A 14 1.69 3.58 -5.95
N VAL A 15 0.39 3.89 -5.99
CA VAL A 15 -0.42 3.80 -7.22
C VAL A 15 0.18 4.66 -8.33
N ARG A 16 0.54 5.92 -8.03
CA ARG A 16 1.18 6.83 -9.02
C ARG A 16 2.53 6.31 -9.53
N MET A 17 3.37 5.74 -8.66
CA MET A 17 4.68 5.21 -9.06
C MET A 17 4.52 3.97 -9.93
N THR A 18 3.58 3.08 -9.60
CA THR A 18 3.29 1.91 -10.44
C THR A 18 2.66 2.31 -11.76
N GLU A 19 1.88 3.40 -11.80
CA GLU A 19 1.31 3.93 -13.03
C GLU A 19 2.42 4.38 -13.99
N ALA A 20 3.38 5.16 -13.48
CA ALA A 20 4.41 5.81 -14.27
C ALA A 20 5.58 4.88 -14.66
N PHE A 21 5.91 3.88 -13.85
CA PHE A 21 7.20 3.17 -13.97
C PHE A 21 7.10 1.64 -14.03
N LEU A 22 5.99 1.04 -13.58
CA LEU A 22 5.89 -0.42 -13.53
C LEU A 22 5.49 -0.94 -14.91
N ALA A 23 6.34 -1.77 -15.50
CA ALA A 23 6.05 -2.44 -16.75
C ALA A 23 4.87 -3.42 -16.61
N ASP A 24 4.16 -3.67 -17.71
CA ASP A 24 3.03 -4.61 -17.74
C ASP A 24 3.44 -6.01 -17.28
N GLY A 25 2.63 -6.63 -16.43
CA GLY A 25 2.96 -7.88 -15.74
C GLY A 25 3.99 -7.76 -14.61
N GLY A 26 4.53 -6.55 -14.35
CA GLY A 26 5.47 -6.30 -13.27
C GLY A 26 4.85 -6.43 -11.87
N THR A 27 5.66 -6.84 -10.90
CA THR A 27 5.26 -6.98 -9.49
C THR A 27 5.58 -5.72 -8.69
N ALA A 28 4.65 -5.29 -7.85
CA ALA A 28 4.85 -4.19 -6.90
C ALA A 28 4.49 -4.61 -5.48
N LEU A 29 5.33 -4.17 -4.53
CA LEU A 29 5.15 -4.42 -3.10
C LEU A 29 5.01 -3.09 -2.37
N LEU A 30 3.92 -2.89 -1.65
CA LEU A 30 3.75 -1.78 -0.72
C LEU A 30 3.83 -2.31 0.70
N SER A 31 4.85 -1.87 1.43
CA SER A 31 4.99 -2.15 2.86
C SER A 31 4.40 -0.97 3.64
N LEU A 32 3.22 -1.15 4.22
CA LEU A 32 2.44 -0.08 4.84
C LEU A 32 2.46 -0.19 6.37
N LYS A 33 2.98 0.85 7.02
CA LYS A 33 2.91 1.06 8.47
C LYS A 33 1.77 2.03 8.81
N ALA A 34 0.74 1.58 9.51
CA ALA A 34 -0.43 2.41 9.82
C ALA A 34 -0.08 3.65 10.65
N ALA A 35 0.95 3.59 11.50
CA ALA A 35 1.44 4.76 12.24
C ALA A 35 1.95 5.90 11.35
N SER A 36 2.34 5.61 10.11
CA SER A 36 2.81 6.58 9.13
C SER A 36 1.68 7.22 8.31
N GLU A 37 0.47 6.66 8.38
CA GLU A 37 -0.71 7.17 7.70
C GLU A 37 -1.43 8.25 8.50
N ARG A 38 -2.27 9.02 7.80
CA ARG A 38 -3.13 10.03 8.44
C ARG A 38 -4.03 9.36 9.49
N TRP A 39 -4.36 10.12 10.54
CA TRP A 39 -5.31 9.64 11.53
C TRP A 39 -6.67 9.40 10.88
N MET A 40 -7.28 8.26 11.20
CA MET A 40 -8.59 7.87 10.71
C MET A 40 -9.42 7.28 11.86
N GLU A 41 -10.70 7.62 11.88
CA GLU A 41 -11.66 6.97 12.79
C GLU A 41 -11.75 5.49 12.44
N GLY A 42 -11.58 4.61 13.43
CA GLY A 42 -11.42 3.16 13.21
C GLY A 42 -9.97 2.65 13.26
N GLY A 43 -8.99 3.53 13.49
CA GLY A 43 -7.62 3.12 13.84
C GLY A 43 -6.84 2.50 12.67
N ASP A 44 -6.02 1.50 12.97
CA ASP A 44 -5.11 0.87 11.99
C ASP A 44 -5.87 0.12 10.91
N ASP A 45 -6.92 -0.61 11.29
CA ASP A 45 -7.75 -1.35 10.34
C ASP A 45 -8.37 -0.41 9.30
N ALA A 46 -8.88 0.75 9.73
CA ALA A 46 -9.44 1.75 8.81
C ALA A 46 -8.38 2.29 7.83
N ARG A 47 -7.13 2.48 8.28
CA ARG A 47 -6.02 2.92 7.42
C ARG A 47 -5.63 1.84 6.41
N PHE A 48 -5.62 0.57 6.81
CA PHE A 48 -5.34 -0.54 5.91
C PHE A 48 -6.44 -0.70 4.86
N GLU A 49 -7.71 -0.59 5.27
CA GLU A 49 -8.84 -0.64 4.34
C GLU A 49 -8.84 0.55 3.38
N HIS A 50 -8.49 1.76 3.85
CA HIS A 50 -8.31 2.92 2.97
C HIS A 50 -7.23 2.67 1.92
N ALA A 51 -6.05 2.21 2.33
CA ALA A 51 -4.96 1.92 1.40
C ALA A 51 -5.35 0.84 0.39
N LYS A 52 -6.04 -0.21 0.85
CA LYS A 52 -6.58 -1.25 -0.02
C LYS A 52 -7.56 -0.68 -1.04
N ALA A 53 -8.51 0.16 -0.61
CA ALA A 53 -9.48 0.80 -1.49
C ALA A 53 -8.82 1.69 -2.55
N VAL A 54 -7.76 2.44 -2.18
CA VAL A 54 -6.97 3.24 -3.12
C VAL A 54 -6.30 2.36 -4.18
N ILE A 55 -5.74 1.21 -3.78
CA ILE A 55 -5.10 0.27 -4.72
C ILE A 55 -6.16 -0.42 -5.60
N GLU A 56 -7.29 -0.83 -5.03
CA GLU A 56 -8.38 -1.49 -5.78
C GLU A 56 -9.03 -0.55 -6.81
N ALA A 57 -9.06 0.76 -6.53
CA ALA A 57 -9.53 1.77 -7.47
C ALA A 57 -8.58 1.98 -8.66
N ALA A 58 -7.33 1.52 -8.58
CA ALA A 58 -6.37 1.60 -9.67
C ALA A 58 -6.61 0.48 -10.70
N GLU A 59 -7.16 0.86 -11.87
CA GLU A 59 -7.49 -0.10 -12.93
C GLU A 59 -6.26 -0.90 -13.42
N HIS A 60 -5.07 -0.31 -13.37
CA HIS A 60 -3.82 -0.95 -13.80
C HIS A 60 -3.22 -1.93 -12.78
N LEU A 61 -3.74 -2.04 -11.56
CA LEU A 61 -3.16 -2.90 -10.50
C LEU A 61 -4.14 -3.95 -9.98
N GLY A 62 -3.72 -5.22 -10.03
CA GLY A 62 -4.39 -6.30 -9.29
C GLY A 62 -3.71 -6.60 -7.98
N ILE A 63 -4.46 -6.56 -6.87
CA ILE A 63 -4.01 -7.10 -5.58
C ILE A 63 -4.00 -8.62 -5.69
N VAL A 64 -2.84 -9.22 -5.46
CA VAL A 64 -2.65 -10.68 -5.39
C VAL A 64 -2.92 -11.16 -3.96
N GLU A 65 -2.36 -10.47 -2.98
CA GLU A 65 -2.52 -10.79 -1.56
C GLU A 65 -2.20 -9.58 -0.68
N VAL A 66 -2.74 -9.60 0.54
CA VAL A 66 -2.38 -8.69 1.63
C VAL A 66 -1.84 -9.53 2.77
N ILE A 67 -0.59 -9.28 3.14
CA ILE A 67 0.15 -10.09 4.10
C ILE A 67 0.20 -9.33 5.42
N ASP A 68 -0.46 -9.87 6.45
CA ASP A 68 -0.35 -9.38 7.82
C ASP A 68 1.00 -9.83 8.40
N ILE A 69 1.87 -8.86 8.69
CA ILE A 69 3.19 -9.10 9.29
C ILE A 69 3.29 -8.57 10.72
N LYS A 70 2.16 -8.37 11.41
CA LYS A 70 2.10 -7.82 12.78
C LYS A 70 2.93 -8.58 13.81
N SER A 71 3.21 -9.87 13.57
CA SER A 71 4.05 -10.69 14.45
C SER A 71 5.54 -10.31 14.39
N TYR A 72 5.94 -9.55 13.37
CA TYR A 72 7.32 -9.11 13.14
C TYR A 72 7.47 -7.58 13.28
N GLU A 73 6.47 -6.82 12.84
CA GLU A 73 6.43 -5.35 12.94
C GLU A 73 5.00 -4.92 13.26
N GLU A 74 4.81 -4.23 14.38
CA GLU A 74 3.48 -3.80 14.80
C GLU A 74 2.84 -2.83 13.79
N GLN A 75 1.52 -2.92 13.64
CA GLN A 75 0.73 -2.02 12.79
C GLN A 75 1.18 -2.02 11.33
N HIS A 76 1.57 -3.19 10.80
CA HIS A 76 2.19 -3.31 9.49
C HIS A 76 1.57 -4.40 8.62
N VAL A 77 1.27 -4.05 7.37
CA VAL A 77 0.80 -4.97 6.32
C VAL A 77 1.60 -4.79 5.04
N VAL A 78 1.73 -5.83 4.24
CA VAL A 78 2.36 -5.77 2.92
C VAL A 78 1.33 -6.09 1.84
N PHE A 79 1.12 -5.18 0.90
CA PHE A 79 0.33 -5.43 -0.29
C PHE A 79 1.23 -5.95 -1.40
N HIS A 80 0.86 -7.09 -1.99
CA HIS A 80 1.47 -7.61 -3.19
C HIS A 80 0.52 -7.41 -4.36
N CYS A 81 0.97 -6.64 -5.36
CA CYS A 81 0.21 -6.29 -6.54
C CYS A 81 0.95 -6.68 -7.82
N ILE A 82 0.18 -6.89 -8.89
CA ILE A 82 0.69 -7.09 -10.25
C ILE A 82 0.11 -6.04 -11.20
N ARG A 83 0.94 -5.50 -12.08
CA ARG A 83 0.51 -4.62 -13.18
C ARG A 83 -0.31 -5.42 -14.18
N ARG A 84 -1.57 -5.03 -14.38
CA ARG A 84 -2.43 -5.58 -15.42
C ARG A 84 -1.94 -5.13 -16.80
N GLN A 85 -2.12 -5.99 -17.80
CA GLN A 85 -1.88 -5.69 -19.22
C GLN A 85 -3.07 -4.92 -19.80
#